data_AF-A0A9E3VST5-F1
#
_entry.id   AF-A0A9E3VST5-F1
#
_cell.length_a   1.000
_cell.length_b   1.000
_cell.length_c   1.000
_cell.angle_alpha   90.00
_cell.angle_beta   90.00
_cell.angle_gamma   90.00
#
_symmetry.space_group_name_H-M   'P 1'
#
loop_
_entity.id
_entity.type
_entity.pdbx_description
1 polymer ?
#
loop_
_entity_poly.entity_id
_entity_poly.type
_entity_poly.pdbx_seq_one_letter_code
_entity_poly.pdbx_strand_id
1 'polypeptide(L)'
;MNRLSRNHAMAALITVVVFVCAFDAFAQDAAYPQVAAPAPTAAPADTSKSEAPGDAPLAELIERAQQNSPEVLIAEAQLREAEARLQQARLEAVGKVTQIYFDRAGLKTMKRTFSEIQKKAELGIATHEEVAEAEMRLSQAEAKVTSQEAYLEVLSKRALTEKKEADPASPKRSLVSAKRIDRPKLPEEFRTQLKMTAKSTSLTGTFTSDDLTLYLAEQFNVNLAIDVSLMNIAFQVNLTDSNPSLGNLLTALTDSAEVCFIVRDYGLFMTSIRRAERTNAPAIPEDLPLYENTFAE
;
A
#
# COMPACT_ATOMS: atom_id res chain seq x y z
N MET A 1 7.04 56.72 36.36
CA MET A 1 7.16 55.28 36.04
C MET A 1 5.92 54.58 36.59
N ASN A 2 4.99 54.15 35.73
CA ASN A 2 3.81 53.25 36.00
C ASN A 2 2.65 53.52 35.03
N ARG A 3 2.89 53.48 33.71
CA ARG A 3 1.81 53.57 32.69
C ARG A 3 1.95 52.60 31.51
N LEU A 4 2.81 51.57 31.62
CA LEU A 4 3.00 50.61 30.52
C LEU A 4 2.30 49.24 30.70
N SER A 5 1.67 48.93 31.84
CA SER A 5 1.16 47.56 32.07
C SER A 5 -0.33 47.33 31.78
N ARG A 6 -1.10 48.36 31.40
CA ARG A 6 -2.57 48.20 31.21
C ARG A 6 -2.99 47.86 29.78
N ASN A 7 -2.11 48.06 28.78
CA ASN A 7 -2.48 47.84 27.38
C ASN A 7 -2.23 46.40 26.88
N HIS A 8 -1.52 45.56 27.65
CA HIS A 8 -1.34 44.14 27.29
C HIS A 8 -2.41 43.22 27.89
N ALA A 9 -3.12 43.65 28.95
CA ALA A 9 -4.18 42.86 29.55
C ALA A 9 -5.48 42.85 28.73
N MET A 10 -5.75 43.88 27.92
CA MET A 10 -6.95 43.95 27.06
C MET A 10 -6.80 43.19 25.73
N ALA A 11 -5.58 43.03 25.22
CA ALA A 11 -5.34 42.30 23.98
C ALA A 11 -5.48 40.77 24.16
N ALA A 12 -5.19 40.24 25.35
CA ALA A 12 -5.28 38.81 25.64
C ALA A 12 -6.73 38.31 25.84
N LEU A 13 -7.69 39.20 26.15
CA LEU A 13 -9.06 38.80 26.45
C LEU A 13 -9.95 38.70 25.19
N ILE A 14 -9.56 39.35 24.10
CA ILE A 14 -10.29 39.30 22.82
C ILE A 14 -9.85 38.09 21.96
N THR A 15 -8.64 37.58 22.13
CA THR A 15 -8.15 36.42 21.37
C THR A 15 -8.70 35.08 21.89
N VAL A 16 -9.07 35.00 23.16
CA VAL A 16 -9.61 33.76 23.76
C VAL A 16 -11.08 33.51 23.36
N VAL A 17 -11.84 34.55 23.00
CA VAL A 17 -13.25 34.39 22.60
C VAL A 17 -13.41 33.94 21.14
N VAL A 18 -12.42 34.19 20.27
CA VAL A 18 -12.49 33.77 18.85
C VAL A 18 -12.00 32.32 18.65
N PHE A 19 -11.21 31.76 19.57
CA PHE A 19 -10.66 30.42 19.42
C PHE A 19 -11.57 29.29 19.92
N VAL A 20 -12.69 29.60 20.58
CA VAL A 20 -13.67 28.60 21.05
C VAL A 20 -14.71 28.25 19.98
N CYS A 21 -14.83 28.99 18.87
CA CYS A 21 -15.86 28.75 17.86
C CYS A 21 -15.39 28.05 16.58
N ALA A 22 -14.14 27.55 16.52
CA ALA A 22 -13.57 26.97 15.29
C ALA A 22 -13.21 25.47 15.40
N PHE A 23 -13.66 24.77 16.44
CA PHE A 23 -13.38 23.33 16.62
C PHE A 23 -14.61 22.41 16.50
N ASP A 24 -15.76 22.93 16.06
CA ASP A 24 -17.00 22.15 15.90
C ASP A 24 -17.39 21.83 14.44
N ALA A 25 -16.55 22.15 13.45
CA ALA A 25 -16.91 22.02 12.03
C ALA A 25 -16.19 20.89 11.25
N PHE A 26 -15.62 19.91 11.95
CA PHE A 26 -15.14 18.66 11.30
C PHE A 26 -15.73 17.41 11.96
N ALA A 27 -16.96 17.51 12.47
CA ALA A 27 -17.91 16.40 12.41
C ALA A 27 -18.49 16.38 11.01
N GLN A 28 -17.65 16.09 10.01
CA GLN A 28 -18.15 15.68 8.72
C GLN A 28 -18.77 14.31 8.99
N ASP A 29 -20.09 14.28 9.05
CA ASP A 29 -20.92 13.12 8.74
C ASP A 29 -20.38 12.57 7.42
N ALA A 30 -19.34 11.75 7.51
CA ALA A 30 -19.07 10.73 6.54
C ALA A 30 -20.29 9.82 6.67
N ALA A 31 -21.34 10.20 5.95
CA ALA A 31 -22.36 9.31 5.48
C ALA A 31 -21.60 8.21 4.75
N TYR A 32 -21.16 7.20 5.52
CA TYR A 32 -20.86 5.90 5.00
C TYR A 32 -22.02 5.62 4.06
N PRO A 33 -21.77 5.25 2.79
CA PRO A 33 -22.84 4.66 2.01
C PRO A 33 -23.37 3.55 2.91
N GLN A 34 -24.58 3.74 3.45
CA GLN A 34 -25.33 2.63 3.99
C GLN A 34 -25.36 1.69 2.81
N VAL A 35 -24.50 0.67 2.84
CA VAL A 35 -24.76 -0.56 2.12
C VAL A 35 -26.11 -0.93 2.66
N ALA A 36 -27.15 -0.56 1.89
CA ALA A 36 -28.52 -0.75 2.28
C ALA A 36 -28.57 -2.21 2.73
N ALA A 37 -28.85 -2.41 4.03
CA ALA A 37 -29.02 -3.74 4.57
C ALA A 37 -29.90 -4.44 3.54
N PRO A 38 -29.41 -5.53 2.89
CA PRO A 38 -30.12 -6.13 1.77
C PRO A 38 -31.56 -6.28 2.24
N ALA A 39 -32.46 -5.54 1.58
CA ALA A 39 -33.85 -5.47 1.99
C ALA A 39 -34.25 -6.92 2.24
N PRO A 40 -34.83 -7.26 3.42
CA PRO A 40 -35.12 -8.63 3.81
C PRO A 40 -35.78 -9.25 2.60
N THR A 41 -35.01 -10.13 1.92
CA THR A 41 -35.48 -10.74 0.69
C THR A 41 -36.74 -11.42 1.14
N ALA A 42 -37.86 -10.87 0.67
CA ALA A 42 -39.17 -11.37 1.01
C ALA A 42 -39.07 -12.87 0.89
N ALA A 43 -39.33 -13.58 1.99
CA ALA A 43 -39.39 -15.03 2.00
C ALA A 43 -40.06 -15.42 0.68
N PRO A 44 -39.40 -16.23 -0.19
CA PRO A 44 -39.96 -16.56 -1.48
C PRO A 44 -41.38 -17.03 -1.20
N ALA A 45 -42.35 -16.25 -1.66
CA ALA A 45 -43.73 -16.65 -1.63
C ALA A 45 -43.75 -17.86 -2.57
N ASP A 46 -43.67 -19.05 -1.97
CA ASP A 46 -43.91 -20.33 -2.58
C ASP A 46 -45.34 -20.34 -3.10
N THR A 47 -45.54 -19.71 -4.25
CA THR A 47 -46.54 -20.11 -5.21
C THR A 47 -45.82 -20.91 -6.29
N SER A 48 -45.12 -21.97 -5.87
CA SER A 48 -44.82 -23.08 -6.75
C SER A 48 -46.15 -23.77 -7.05
N LYS A 49 -46.75 -23.35 -8.16
CA LYS A 49 -47.72 -24.18 -8.89
C LYS A 49 -46.98 -25.49 -9.17
N SER A 50 -47.34 -26.52 -8.40
CA SER A 50 -46.82 -27.88 -8.52
C SER A 50 -47.08 -28.39 -9.94
N GLU A 51 -46.19 -28.10 -10.88
CA GLU A 51 -45.99 -28.96 -12.04
C GLU A 51 -45.60 -30.32 -11.49
N ALA A 52 -46.50 -31.28 -11.63
CA ALA A 52 -46.23 -32.66 -11.28
C ALA A 52 -44.94 -33.10 -11.99
N PRO A 53 -44.06 -33.88 -11.33
CA PRO A 53 -42.78 -34.29 -11.88
C PRO A 53 -43.01 -35.27 -13.04
N GLY A 54 -43.25 -34.73 -14.23
CA GLY A 54 -43.34 -35.48 -15.47
C GLY A 54 -41.94 -35.66 -16.04
N ASP A 55 -41.43 -36.89 -15.97
CA ASP A 55 -40.33 -37.44 -16.77
C ASP A 55 -38.88 -36.98 -16.49
N ALA A 56 -38.59 -36.23 -15.42
CA ALA A 56 -37.19 -36.03 -15.02
C ALA A 56 -36.56 -37.38 -14.60
N PRO A 57 -35.37 -37.74 -15.10
CA PRO A 57 -34.72 -39.00 -14.77
C PRO A 57 -34.48 -39.09 -13.26
N LEU A 58 -34.71 -40.27 -12.67
CA LEU A 58 -34.60 -40.52 -11.22
C LEU A 58 -33.28 -40.00 -10.60
N ALA A 59 -32.18 -40.06 -11.37
CA ALA A 59 -30.88 -39.55 -10.95
C ALA A 59 -30.90 -38.04 -10.63
N GLU A 60 -31.61 -37.24 -11.43
CA GLU A 60 -31.71 -35.79 -11.24
C GLU A 60 -32.56 -35.44 -10.01
N LEU A 61 -33.61 -36.22 -9.72
CA LEU A 61 -34.41 -36.05 -8.50
C LEU A 61 -33.59 -36.37 -7.24
N ILE A 62 -32.73 -37.38 -7.29
CA ILE A 62 -31.84 -37.73 -6.17
C ILE A 62 -30.79 -36.64 -5.96
N GLU A 63 -30.18 -36.12 -7.02
CA GLU A 63 -29.20 -35.03 -6.92
C GLU A 63 -29.83 -33.76 -6.33
N ARG A 64 -31.03 -33.38 -6.81
CA ARG A 64 -31.78 -32.25 -6.23
C ARG A 64 -32.16 -32.48 -4.77
N ALA A 65 -32.51 -33.70 -4.38
CA ALA A 65 -32.80 -34.02 -2.98
C ALA A 65 -31.53 -33.96 -2.10
N GLN A 66 -30.38 -34.35 -2.64
CA GLN A 66 -29.10 -34.26 -1.93
C GLN A 66 -28.63 -32.81 -1.77
N GLN A 67 -28.78 -31.97 -2.80
CA GLN A 67 -28.46 -30.54 -2.71
C GLN A 67 -29.35 -29.81 -1.69
N ASN A 68 -30.62 -30.22 -1.56
CA ASN A 68 -31.55 -29.68 -0.57
C ASN A 68 -31.51 -30.42 0.77
N SER A 69 -30.50 -31.27 1.01
CA SER A 69 -30.31 -31.89 2.31
C SER A 69 -30.05 -30.81 3.37
N PRO A 70 -30.68 -30.88 4.56
CA PRO A 70 -30.46 -29.89 5.62
C PRO A 70 -28.98 -29.80 6.03
N GLU A 71 -28.22 -30.89 5.92
CA GLU A 71 -26.80 -30.92 6.21
C GLU A 71 -25.99 -30.05 5.25
N VAL A 72 -26.33 -30.08 3.94
CA VAL A 72 -25.68 -29.25 2.91
C VAL A 72 -26.00 -27.78 3.15
N LEU A 73 -27.26 -27.46 3.44
CA LEU A 73 -27.68 -26.08 3.74
C LEU A 73 -26.98 -25.51 4.99
N ILE A 74 -26.82 -26.33 6.04
CA ILE A 74 -26.09 -25.93 7.25
C ILE A 74 -24.61 -25.70 6.92
N ALA A 75 -23.98 -26.59 6.14
CA ALA A 75 -22.58 -26.46 5.76
C ALA A 75 -22.36 -25.21 4.89
N GLU A 76 -23.23 -24.92 3.93
CA GLU A 76 -23.18 -23.71 3.12
C GLU A 76 -23.37 -22.44 3.96
N ALA A 77 -24.29 -22.44 4.92
CA ALA A 77 -24.49 -21.33 5.83
C ALA A 77 -23.24 -21.05 6.68
N GLN A 78 -22.61 -22.11 7.21
CA GLN A 78 -21.35 -22.00 7.95
C GLN A 78 -20.20 -21.49 7.07
N LEU A 79 -20.15 -21.94 5.80
CA LEU A 79 -19.16 -21.45 4.84
C LEU A 79 -19.35 -19.95 4.58
N ARG A 80 -20.57 -19.49 4.32
CA ARG A 80 -20.87 -18.06 4.13
C ARG A 80 -20.54 -17.24 5.39
N GLU A 81 -20.82 -17.77 6.57
CA GLU A 81 -20.46 -17.13 7.85
C GLU A 81 -18.94 -17.01 8.02
N ALA A 82 -18.19 -18.07 7.70
CA ALA A 82 -16.74 -18.08 7.75
C ALA A 82 -16.13 -17.08 6.73
N GLU A 83 -16.68 -17.00 5.52
CA GLU A 83 -16.27 -16.03 4.51
C GLU A 83 -16.52 -14.59 4.96
N ALA A 84 -17.70 -14.30 5.53
CA ALA A 84 -18.02 -12.97 6.06
C ALA A 84 -17.04 -12.56 7.18
N ARG A 85 -16.73 -13.48 8.10
CA ARG A 85 -15.73 -13.25 9.15
C ARG A 85 -14.33 -12.97 8.58
N LEU A 86 -13.93 -13.70 7.54
CA LEU A 86 -12.65 -13.49 6.87
C LEU A 86 -12.60 -12.12 6.18
N GLN A 87 -13.68 -11.71 5.52
CA GLN A 87 -13.77 -10.38 4.92
C GLN A 87 -13.70 -9.26 5.97
N GLN A 88 -14.40 -9.41 7.09
CA GLN A 88 -14.35 -8.47 8.21
C GLN A 88 -12.92 -8.36 8.78
N ALA A 89 -12.25 -9.49 9.01
CA ALA A 89 -10.87 -9.52 9.49
C ALA A 89 -9.89 -8.86 8.52
N ARG A 90 -10.10 -9.02 7.19
CA ARG A 90 -9.30 -8.33 6.17
C ARG A 90 -9.48 -6.82 6.23
N LEU A 91 -10.71 -6.33 6.37
CA LEU A 91 -10.99 -4.90 6.48
C LEU A 91 -10.35 -4.30 7.74
N GLU A 92 -10.46 -4.99 8.88
CA GLU A 92 -9.81 -4.56 10.12
C GLU A 92 -8.28 -4.52 9.98
N ALA A 93 -7.68 -5.53 9.35
CA ALA A 93 -6.24 -5.58 9.11
C ALA A 93 -5.78 -4.41 8.21
N VAL A 94 -6.52 -4.13 7.13
CA VAL A 94 -6.23 -2.97 6.26
C VAL A 94 -6.34 -1.67 7.04
N GLY A 95 -7.40 -1.50 7.85
CA GLY A 95 -7.60 -0.32 8.70
C GLY A 95 -6.45 -0.09 9.69
N LYS A 96 -5.90 -1.15 10.28
CA LYS A 96 -4.73 -1.05 11.17
C LYS A 96 -3.46 -0.64 10.43
N VAL A 97 -3.23 -1.20 9.23
CA VAL A 97 -2.06 -0.85 8.43
C VAL A 97 -2.12 0.60 7.94
N THR A 98 -3.29 1.07 7.51
CA THR A 98 -3.46 2.48 7.12
C THR A 98 -3.27 3.42 8.29
N GLN A 99 -3.77 3.08 9.49
CA GLN A 99 -3.55 3.86 10.70
C GLN A 99 -2.06 4.01 11.03
N ILE A 100 -1.28 2.92 10.95
CA ILE A 100 0.17 2.97 11.19
C ILE A 100 0.88 3.85 10.16
N TYR A 101 0.44 3.81 8.91
CA TYR A 101 0.97 4.69 7.87
C TYR A 101 0.74 6.18 8.22
N PHE A 102 -0.46 6.53 8.67
CA PHE A 102 -0.76 7.90 9.11
C PHE A 102 0.03 8.29 10.36
N ASP A 103 0.16 7.40 11.34
CA ASP A 103 0.93 7.64 12.55
C ASP A 103 2.43 7.85 12.23
N ARG A 104 3.00 7.10 11.28
CA ARG A 104 4.37 7.33 10.76
C ARG A 104 4.51 8.68 10.05
N ALA A 105 3.54 9.07 9.25
CA ALA A 105 3.54 10.39 8.60
C ALA A 105 3.47 11.52 9.65
N GLY A 106 2.63 11.37 10.68
CA GLY A 106 2.56 12.29 11.82
C GLY A 106 3.86 12.33 12.62
N LEU A 107 4.55 11.20 12.80
CA LEU A 107 5.85 11.19 13.44
C LEU A 107 6.89 12.01 12.66
N LYS A 108 6.90 11.92 11.32
CA LYS A 108 7.80 12.72 10.47
C LYS A 108 7.56 14.22 10.64
N THR A 109 6.30 14.66 10.75
CA THR A 109 5.99 16.08 10.97
C THR A 109 6.42 16.52 12.38
N MET A 110 6.19 15.71 13.40
CA MET A 110 6.64 16.00 14.78
C MET A 110 8.17 16.07 14.91
N LYS A 111 8.92 15.25 14.16
CA LYS A 111 10.38 15.34 14.10
C LYS A 111 10.85 16.67 13.50
N ARG A 112 10.19 17.15 12.45
CA ARG A 112 10.48 18.45 11.85
C ARG A 112 10.19 19.58 12.84
N THR A 113 9.01 19.60 13.46
CA THR A 113 8.65 20.66 14.42
C THR A 113 9.59 20.69 15.62
N PHE A 114 9.97 19.53 16.17
CA PHE A 114 10.97 19.44 17.22
C PHE A 114 12.32 20.04 16.78
N SER A 115 12.81 19.68 15.59
CA SER A 115 14.08 20.21 15.07
C SER A 115 14.06 21.73 14.85
N GLU A 116 12.90 22.29 14.50
CA GLU A 116 12.72 23.74 14.35
C GLU A 116 12.70 24.45 15.69
N ILE A 117 12.00 23.91 16.69
CA ILE A 117 11.93 24.46 18.05
C ILE A 117 13.32 24.41 18.69
N GLN A 118 14.06 23.31 18.49
CA GLN A 118 15.43 23.17 18.96
C GLN A 118 16.34 24.25 18.38
N LYS A 119 16.30 24.49 17.07
CA LYS A 119 17.05 25.60 16.43
C LYS A 119 16.65 26.97 16.98
N LYS A 120 15.37 27.20 17.27
CA LYS A 120 14.91 28.46 17.89
C LYS A 120 15.41 28.62 19.32
N ALA A 121 15.54 27.53 20.07
CA ALA A 121 16.08 27.54 21.43
C ALA A 121 17.59 27.85 21.42
N GLU A 122 18.34 27.30 20.47
CA GLU A 122 19.76 27.64 20.27
C GLU A 122 19.98 29.13 19.97
N LEU A 123 19.02 29.75 19.28
CA LEU A 123 19.01 31.20 19.00
C LEU A 123 18.50 32.04 20.19
N GLY A 124 18.09 31.42 21.31
CA GLY A 124 17.49 32.10 22.46
C GLY A 124 16.10 32.67 22.22
N ILE A 125 15.43 32.24 21.14
CA ILE A 125 14.07 32.69 20.76
C ILE A 125 13.01 31.85 21.47
N ALA A 126 13.24 30.54 21.59
CA ALA A 126 12.34 29.61 22.27
C ALA A 126 12.78 29.34 23.71
N THR A 127 11.81 29.11 24.59
CA THR A 127 12.08 28.80 26.01
C THR A 127 12.42 27.33 26.20
N HIS A 128 13.11 26.99 27.30
CA HIS A 128 13.39 25.59 27.64
C HIS A 128 12.12 24.76 27.86
N GLU A 129 11.04 25.38 28.33
CA GLU A 129 9.74 24.71 28.52
C GLU A 129 9.13 24.26 27.19
N GLU A 130 9.20 25.11 26.15
CA GLU A 130 8.71 24.76 24.80
C GLU A 130 9.48 23.59 24.18
N VAL A 131 10.81 23.53 24.42
CA VAL A 131 11.64 22.40 23.96
C VAL A 131 11.23 21.12 24.68
N ALA A 132 11.06 21.16 26.00
CA ALA A 132 10.65 20.00 26.79
C ALA A 132 9.25 19.50 26.39
N GLU A 133 8.30 20.39 26.11
CA GLU A 133 6.98 20.02 25.59
C GLU A 133 7.07 19.35 24.21
N ALA A 134 7.89 19.89 23.30
CA ALA A 134 8.07 19.32 21.97
C ALA A 134 8.71 17.92 22.03
N GLU A 135 9.70 17.74 22.92
CA GLU A 135 10.34 16.45 23.19
C GLU A 135 9.35 15.42 23.76
N MET A 136 8.51 15.84 24.71
CA MET A 136 7.45 14.99 25.26
C MET A 136 6.45 14.55 24.17
N ARG A 137 6.04 15.45 23.27
CA ARG A 137 5.14 15.11 22.16
C ARG A 137 5.79 14.14 21.17
N LEU A 138 7.07 14.35 20.86
CA LEU A 138 7.83 13.47 19.98
C LEU A 138 7.97 12.07 20.57
N SER A 139 8.36 11.96 21.85
CA SER A 139 8.50 10.67 22.54
C SER A 139 7.16 9.91 22.65
N GLN A 140 6.04 10.61 22.90
CA GLN A 140 4.71 10.00 22.88
C GLN A 140 4.34 9.46 21.48
N ALA A 141 4.63 10.22 20.42
CA ALA A 141 4.36 9.79 19.05
C ALA A 141 5.24 8.58 18.65
N GLU A 142 6.52 8.57 19.03
CA GLU A 142 7.42 7.44 18.81
C GLU A 142 6.93 6.19 19.54
N ALA A 143 6.60 6.30 20.83
CA ALA A 143 6.07 5.20 21.61
C ALA A 143 4.79 4.59 20.99
N LYS A 144 3.89 5.45 20.47
CA LYS A 144 2.69 5.00 19.77
C LYS A 144 3.02 4.19 18.52
N VAL A 145 3.88 4.71 17.63
CA VAL A 145 4.29 4.00 16.40
C VAL A 145 4.98 2.68 16.74
N THR A 146 5.92 2.67 17.69
CA THR A 146 6.63 1.46 18.09
C THR A 146 5.69 0.40 18.67
N SER A 147 4.72 0.80 19.49
CA SER A 147 3.74 -0.14 20.05
C SER A 147 2.88 -0.82 18.98
N GLN A 148 2.49 -0.08 17.93
CA GLN A 148 1.71 -0.62 16.81
C GLN A 148 2.56 -1.49 15.89
N GLU A 149 3.82 -1.12 15.65
CA GLU A 149 4.76 -1.92 14.86
C GLU A 149 5.07 -3.26 15.53
N ALA A 150 5.28 -3.27 16.86
CA ALA A 150 5.45 -4.50 17.62
C ALA A 150 4.21 -5.41 17.51
N TYR A 151 3.01 -4.83 17.52
CA TYR A 151 1.77 -5.59 17.31
C TYR A 151 1.69 -6.23 15.91
N LEU A 152 2.06 -5.49 14.85
CA LEU A 152 2.14 -6.05 13.50
C LEU A 152 3.17 -7.17 13.39
N GLU A 153 4.32 -7.04 14.06
CA GLU A 153 5.35 -8.06 14.07
C GLU A 153 4.80 -9.36 14.68
N VAL A 154 4.09 -9.29 15.80
CA VAL A 154 3.43 -10.46 16.42
C VAL A 154 2.40 -11.08 15.48
N LEU A 155 1.55 -10.28 14.83
CA LEU A 155 0.55 -10.78 13.88
C LEU A 155 1.20 -11.47 12.66
N SER A 156 2.27 -10.90 12.11
CA SER A 156 2.99 -11.47 10.98
C SER A 156 3.68 -12.80 11.33
N LYS A 157 4.31 -12.89 12.52
CA LYS A 157 4.90 -14.14 13.01
C LYS A 157 3.83 -15.22 13.20
N ARG A 158 2.66 -14.86 13.75
CA ARG A 158 1.54 -15.79 13.91
C ARG A 158 1.00 -16.30 12.56
N ALA A 159 0.86 -15.41 11.57
CA ALA A 159 0.44 -15.81 10.23
C ALA A 159 1.43 -16.77 9.56
N LEU A 160 2.73 -16.62 9.81
CA LEU A 160 3.76 -17.53 9.30
C LEU A 160 3.73 -18.89 10.01
N THR A 161 3.44 -18.94 11.32
CA THR A 161 3.32 -20.21 12.06
C THR A 161 2.08 -20.99 11.66
N GLU A 162 0.92 -20.32 11.51
CA GLU A 162 -0.33 -20.97 11.08
C GLU A 162 -0.20 -21.56 9.66
N LYS A 163 0.52 -20.87 8.76
CA LYS A 163 0.82 -21.40 7.42
C LYS A 163 1.67 -22.68 7.44
N LYS A 164 2.47 -22.89 8.49
CA LYS A 164 3.34 -24.08 8.63
C LYS A 164 2.58 -25.29 9.18
N GLU A 165 1.51 -25.05 9.95
CA GLU A 165 0.65 -26.10 10.49
C GLU A 165 -0.50 -26.51 9.56
N ALA A 166 -0.83 -25.67 8.57
CA ALA A 166 -1.76 -26.00 7.50
C ALA A 166 -1.21 -27.15 6.60
N ASP A 167 -1.51 -28.37 7.04
CA ASP A 167 -1.51 -29.65 6.34
C ASP A 167 -0.24 -30.02 5.53
N PRO A 168 0.70 -30.82 6.08
CA PRO A 168 1.84 -31.33 5.32
C PRO A 168 1.44 -32.29 4.19
N ALA A 169 0.17 -32.72 4.16
CA ALA A 169 -0.42 -33.53 3.10
C ALA A 169 -0.86 -32.72 1.87
N SER A 170 -0.81 -31.38 1.94
CA SER A 170 -0.97 -30.55 0.74
C SER A 170 0.06 -31.01 -0.28
N PRO A 171 -0.36 -31.52 -1.47
CA PRO A 171 0.59 -32.00 -2.47
C PRO A 171 1.56 -30.87 -2.72
N LYS A 172 2.85 -31.09 -2.44
CA LYS A 172 3.92 -30.16 -2.81
C LYS A 172 3.63 -29.83 -4.25
N ARG A 173 3.14 -28.60 -4.50
CA ARG A 173 2.89 -28.11 -5.86
C ARG A 173 4.25 -28.20 -6.51
N SER A 174 4.48 -29.32 -7.19
CA SER A 174 5.66 -29.51 -8.01
C SER A 174 5.65 -28.28 -8.88
N LEU A 175 6.75 -27.53 -8.84
CA LEU A 175 7.01 -26.46 -9.78
C LEU A 175 6.95 -27.12 -11.16
N VAL A 176 5.75 -27.24 -11.70
CA VAL A 176 5.51 -27.58 -13.10
C VAL A 176 6.31 -26.51 -13.80
N SER A 177 7.35 -26.95 -14.50
CA SER A 177 8.31 -26.09 -15.18
C SER A 177 7.52 -25.04 -15.94
N ALA A 178 7.44 -23.83 -15.37
CA ALA A 178 6.59 -22.79 -15.92
C ALA A 178 7.08 -22.53 -17.34
N LYS A 179 6.18 -22.71 -18.31
CA LYS A 179 6.51 -22.54 -19.72
C LYS A 179 7.03 -21.12 -19.90
N ARG A 180 8.23 -20.99 -20.47
CA ARG A 180 8.78 -19.69 -20.83
C ARG A 180 7.94 -19.14 -21.98
N ILE A 181 7.38 -17.96 -21.79
CA ILE A 181 6.64 -17.23 -22.81
C ILE A 181 7.55 -16.12 -23.32
N ASP A 182 7.50 -15.82 -24.61
CA ASP A 182 8.20 -14.67 -25.17
C ASP A 182 7.56 -13.37 -24.68
N ARG A 183 8.37 -12.49 -24.09
CA ARG A 183 7.91 -11.20 -23.59
C ARG A 183 7.56 -10.27 -24.76
N PRO A 184 6.51 -9.42 -24.64
CA PRO A 184 6.23 -8.39 -25.63
C PRO A 184 7.44 -7.48 -25.85
N LYS A 185 7.75 -7.18 -27.11
CA LYS A 185 8.85 -6.27 -27.46
C LYS A 185 8.56 -4.84 -26.98
N LEU A 186 9.61 -4.10 -26.63
CA LEU A 186 9.44 -2.68 -26.27
C LEU A 186 8.90 -1.87 -27.46
N PRO A 187 7.96 -0.94 -27.23
CA PRO A 187 7.54 0.03 -28.22
C PRO A 187 8.73 0.83 -28.78
N GLU A 188 8.73 1.13 -30.08
CA GLU A 188 9.84 1.84 -30.73
C GLU A 188 10.04 3.25 -30.17
N GLU A 189 8.95 3.92 -29.79
CA GLU A 189 8.99 5.24 -29.13
C GLU A 189 9.75 5.19 -27.80
N PHE A 190 9.57 4.15 -27.01
CA PHE A 190 10.34 3.97 -25.78
C PHE A 190 11.80 3.63 -26.07
N ARG A 191 12.08 2.87 -27.14
CA ARG A 191 13.46 2.57 -27.55
C ARG A 191 14.25 3.82 -27.96
N THR A 192 13.59 4.83 -28.53
CA THR A 192 14.25 6.12 -28.81
C THR A 192 14.48 6.92 -27.52
N GLN A 193 13.52 6.90 -26.58
CA GLN A 193 13.69 7.51 -25.26
C GLN A 193 14.82 6.87 -24.45
N LEU A 194 14.99 5.54 -24.49
CA LEU A 194 16.07 4.84 -23.79
C LEU A 194 17.47 5.23 -24.28
N LYS A 195 17.57 5.72 -25.52
CA LYS A 195 18.81 6.24 -26.11
C LYS A 195 19.06 7.72 -25.80
N MET A 196 18.09 8.41 -25.18
CA MET A 196 18.32 9.79 -24.74
C MET A 196 19.38 9.80 -23.64
N THR A 197 20.35 10.69 -23.80
CA THR A 197 21.41 10.94 -22.83
C THR A 197 20.98 12.03 -21.88
N ALA A 198 21.26 11.86 -20.57
CA ALA A 198 21.01 12.91 -19.59
C ALA A 198 21.73 14.22 -19.98
N LYS A 199 21.15 15.36 -19.61
CA LYS A 199 21.80 16.67 -19.78
C LYS A 199 22.85 16.95 -18.69
N SER A 200 22.81 16.20 -17.58
CA SER A 200 23.63 16.42 -16.38
C SER A 200 24.75 15.40 -16.23
N THR A 201 25.79 15.83 -15.52
CA THR A 201 27.07 15.13 -15.27
C THR A 201 26.96 14.13 -14.11
N SER A 202 27.49 12.91 -14.32
CA SER A 202 27.80 11.85 -13.34
C SER A 202 26.89 11.71 -12.11
N LEU A 203 26.07 10.67 -12.09
CA LEU A 203 25.26 10.31 -10.92
C LEU A 203 26.02 9.31 -10.03
N THR A 204 26.56 9.79 -8.92
CA THR A 204 27.21 8.96 -7.90
C THR A 204 26.63 9.25 -6.53
N GLY A 205 26.06 8.24 -5.88
CA GLY A 205 25.50 8.38 -4.53
C GLY A 205 24.48 7.31 -4.16
N THR A 206 23.98 7.44 -2.94
CA THR A 206 22.81 6.71 -2.43
C THR A 206 21.55 7.54 -2.69
N PHE A 207 20.61 6.98 -3.43
CA PHE A 207 19.33 7.62 -3.76
C PHE A 207 18.18 6.88 -3.09
N THR A 208 17.19 7.63 -2.59
CA THR A 208 15.90 7.05 -2.21
C THR A 208 15.01 6.86 -3.45
N SER A 209 13.94 6.09 -3.31
CA SER A 209 12.92 5.93 -4.36
C SER A 209 12.34 7.25 -4.86
N ASP A 210 12.19 8.21 -3.94
CA ASP A 210 11.62 9.52 -4.23
C ASP A 210 12.62 10.39 -5.01
N ASP A 211 13.90 10.36 -4.62
CA ASP A 211 14.97 11.06 -5.32
C ASP A 211 15.11 10.54 -6.77
N LEU A 212 14.98 9.22 -6.94
CA LEU A 212 15.08 8.57 -8.24
C LEU A 212 13.89 8.96 -9.14
N THR A 213 12.67 8.98 -8.61
CA THR A 213 11.48 9.46 -9.32
C THR A 213 11.65 10.90 -9.77
N LEU A 214 12.11 11.78 -8.87
CA LEU A 214 12.32 13.20 -9.18
C LEU A 214 13.40 13.38 -10.25
N TYR A 215 14.52 12.64 -10.11
CA TYR A 215 15.63 12.69 -11.06
C TYR A 215 15.23 12.23 -12.46
N LEU A 216 14.49 11.12 -12.58
CA LEU A 216 14.04 10.63 -13.88
C LEU A 216 13.01 11.56 -14.54
N ALA A 217 12.12 12.15 -13.74
CA ALA A 217 11.16 13.14 -14.23
C ALA A 217 11.88 14.40 -14.74
N GLU A 218 12.88 14.90 -14.02
CA GLU A 218 13.61 16.12 -14.40
C GLU A 218 14.54 15.90 -15.61
N GLN A 219 15.31 14.81 -15.62
CA GLN A 219 16.35 14.60 -16.63
C GLN A 219 15.80 14.01 -17.93
N PHE A 220 14.78 13.16 -17.84
CA PHE A 220 14.27 12.39 -18.99
C PHE A 220 12.80 12.64 -19.30
N ASN A 221 12.09 13.43 -18.47
CA ASN A 221 10.64 13.63 -18.59
C ASN A 221 9.86 12.29 -18.57
N VAL A 222 10.32 11.36 -17.74
CA VAL A 222 9.70 10.03 -17.59
C VAL A 222 9.03 9.94 -16.22
N ASN A 223 7.75 9.55 -16.24
CA ASN A 223 7.01 9.26 -15.01
C ASN A 223 7.38 7.86 -14.50
N LEU A 224 7.81 7.78 -13.23
CA LEU A 224 8.15 6.52 -12.56
C LEU A 224 7.11 6.22 -11.48
N ALA A 225 6.38 5.13 -11.63
CA ALA A 225 5.57 4.54 -10.59
C ALA A 225 6.35 3.44 -9.87
N ILE A 226 6.32 3.42 -8.54
CA ILE A 226 7.12 2.51 -7.72
C ILE A 226 6.20 1.55 -6.97
N ASP A 227 6.50 0.26 -7.05
CA ASP A 227 5.87 -0.76 -6.23
C ASP A 227 6.05 -0.44 -4.73
N VAL A 228 4.97 -0.47 -3.96
CA VAL A 228 4.97 -0.14 -2.52
C VAL A 228 6.01 -0.97 -1.75
N SER A 229 6.29 -2.18 -2.20
CA SER A 229 7.33 -3.04 -1.60
C SER A 229 8.76 -2.49 -1.72
N LEU A 230 9.01 -1.55 -2.63
CA LEU A 230 10.33 -0.97 -2.90
C LEU A 230 10.51 0.46 -2.36
N MET A 231 9.49 1.05 -1.73
CA MET A 231 9.51 2.47 -1.29
C MET A 231 10.59 2.81 -0.25
N ASN A 232 11.19 1.82 0.42
CA ASN A 232 12.22 2.05 1.44
C ASN A 232 13.60 1.52 1.04
N ILE A 233 13.79 1.17 -0.23
CA ILE A 233 15.08 0.66 -0.71
C ILE A 233 15.97 1.85 -1.08
N ALA A 234 17.20 1.84 -0.56
CA ALA A 234 18.23 2.78 -0.95
C ALA A 234 18.99 2.19 -2.15
N PHE A 235 19.10 2.97 -3.22
CA PHE A 235 19.79 2.59 -4.45
C PHE A 235 21.19 3.16 -4.41
N GLN A 236 22.20 2.31 -4.54
CA GLN A 236 23.57 2.77 -4.80
C GLN A 236 23.77 2.82 -6.31
N VAL A 237 23.98 4.03 -6.82
CA VAL A 237 24.24 4.25 -8.25
C VAL A 237 25.63 4.84 -8.40
N ASN A 238 26.48 4.14 -9.16
CA ASN A 238 27.82 4.58 -9.50
C ASN A 238 27.94 4.66 -11.01
N LEU A 239 27.44 5.74 -11.60
CA LEU A 239 27.57 6.00 -13.03
C LEU A 239 28.74 6.97 -13.26
N THR A 240 29.88 6.39 -13.65
CA THR A 240 31.12 7.14 -13.98
C THR A 240 31.07 7.79 -15.35
N ASP A 241 30.16 7.37 -16.22
CA ASP A 241 30.02 7.94 -17.55
C ASP A 241 29.50 9.38 -17.47
N SER A 242 30.08 10.27 -18.28
CA SER A 242 29.73 11.69 -18.28
C SER A 242 28.31 11.95 -18.76
N ASN A 243 27.74 11.06 -19.60
CA ASN A 243 26.41 11.15 -20.17
C ASN A 243 25.77 9.74 -20.33
N PRO A 244 25.32 9.09 -19.23
CA PRO A 244 24.68 7.79 -19.34
C PRO A 244 23.35 7.92 -20.08
N SER A 245 23.08 6.96 -20.98
CA SER A 245 21.75 6.82 -21.58
C SER A 245 20.75 6.35 -20.51
N LEU A 246 19.47 6.69 -20.69
CA LEU A 246 18.41 6.20 -19.79
C LEU A 246 18.43 4.66 -19.69
N GLY A 247 18.63 3.96 -20.80
CA GLY A 247 18.75 2.50 -20.82
C GLY A 247 19.90 1.97 -19.95
N ASN A 248 21.07 2.60 -20.00
CA ASN A 248 22.22 2.20 -19.20
C ASN A 248 21.97 2.47 -17.70
N LEU A 249 21.34 3.61 -17.37
CA LEU A 249 20.95 3.94 -15.99
C LEU A 249 19.96 2.91 -15.43
N LEU A 250 18.91 2.58 -16.16
CA LEU A 250 17.91 1.59 -15.71
C LEU A 250 18.50 0.18 -15.58
N THR A 251 19.43 -0.19 -16.47
CA THR A 251 20.14 -1.48 -16.38
C THR A 251 21.06 -1.50 -15.15
N ALA A 252 21.83 -0.43 -14.92
CA ALA A 252 22.68 -0.33 -13.72
C ALA A 252 21.87 -0.35 -12.42
N LEU A 253 20.68 0.25 -12.41
CA LEU A 253 19.74 0.18 -11.28
C LEU A 253 19.19 -1.23 -11.06
N THR A 254 18.92 -1.96 -12.15
CA THR A 254 18.48 -3.36 -12.09
C THR A 254 19.57 -4.22 -11.46
N ASP A 255 20.82 -4.03 -11.89
CA ASP A 255 21.97 -4.78 -11.39
C ASP A 255 22.29 -4.50 -9.91
N SER A 256 22.04 -3.28 -9.43
CA SER A 256 22.40 -2.89 -8.05
C SER A 256 21.35 -3.26 -6.99
N ALA A 257 20.07 -3.34 -7.37
CA ALA A 257 18.97 -3.45 -6.39
C ALA A 257 17.98 -4.60 -6.64
N GLU A 258 18.28 -5.54 -7.53
CA GLU A 258 17.37 -6.64 -7.92
C GLU A 258 15.95 -6.16 -8.32
N VAL A 259 15.89 -4.95 -8.89
CA VAL A 259 14.66 -4.34 -9.41
C VAL A 259 14.57 -4.50 -10.91
N CYS A 260 13.37 -4.35 -11.46
CA CYS A 260 13.12 -4.36 -12.89
C CYS A 260 12.10 -3.28 -13.24
N PHE A 261 12.21 -2.72 -14.44
CA PHE A 261 11.34 -1.66 -14.92
C PHE A 261 10.40 -2.20 -16.00
N ILE A 262 9.10 -2.10 -15.77
CA ILE A 262 8.06 -2.51 -16.71
C ILE A 262 7.52 -1.28 -17.42
N VAL A 263 7.41 -1.33 -18.76
CA VAL A 263 6.83 -0.26 -19.56
C VAL A 263 5.30 -0.41 -19.57
N ARG A 264 4.59 0.65 -19.20
CA ARG A 264 3.12 0.74 -19.17
C ARG A 264 2.65 2.00 -19.89
N ASP A 265 1.35 2.06 -20.16
CA ASP A 265 0.71 3.18 -20.86
C ASP A 265 0.88 4.52 -20.11
N TYR A 266 1.10 4.48 -18.79
CA TYR A 266 1.30 5.65 -17.94
C TYR A 266 2.78 5.97 -17.62
N GLY A 267 3.73 5.20 -18.16
CA GLY A 267 5.17 5.41 -17.93
C GLY A 267 5.92 4.14 -17.50
N LEU A 268 6.98 4.33 -16.72
CA LEU A 268 7.78 3.22 -16.17
C LEU A 268 7.20 2.78 -14.82
N PHE A 269 7.12 1.48 -14.61
CA PHE A 269 6.74 0.88 -13.33
C PHE A 269 7.91 0.07 -12.76
N MET A 270 8.52 0.54 -11.68
CA MET A 270 9.60 -0.17 -10.98
C MET A 270 9.04 -1.22 -10.03
N THR A 271 9.49 -2.47 -10.18
CA THR A 271 9.07 -3.59 -9.33
C THR A 271 10.20 -4.60 -9.11
N SER A 272 9.97 -5.62 -8.29
CA SER A 272 10.93 -6.70 -8.08
C SER A 272 11.02 -7.60 -9.32
N ILE A 273 12.20 -8.20 -9.57
CA ILE A 273 12.41 -9.16 -10.65
C ILE A 273 11.33 -10.27 -10.64
N ARG A 274 11.02 -10.83 -9.47
CA ARG A 274 10.01 -11.90 -9.31
C ARG A 274 8.61 -11.49 -9.75
N ARG A 275 8.25 -10.22 -9.57
CA ARG A 275 6.95 -9.69 -10.01
C ARG A 275 6.98 -9.39 -11.51
N ALA A 276 8.08 -8.88 -12.02
CA ALA A 276 8.27 -8.63 -13.45
C ALA A 276 8.23 -9.92 -14.27
N GLU A 277 8.82 -11.01 -13.76
CA GLU A 277 8.77 -12.37 -14.34
C GLU A 277 7.36 -12.93 -14.56
N ARG A 278 6.37 -12.42 -13.83
CA ARG A 278 4.97 -12.85 -13.89
C ARG A 278 4.07 -11.86 -14.62
N THR A 279 4.64 -10.73 -15.04
CA THR A 279 3.89 -9.63 -15.62
C THR A 279 4.14 -9.63 -17.12
N ASN A 280 3.11 -9.98 -17.90
CA ASN A 280 3.17 -10.00 -19.37
C ASN A 280 3.16 -8.57 -19.94
N ALA A 281 4.30 -7.90 -19.86
CA ALA A 281 4.53 -6.56 -20.36
C ALA A 281 6.01 -6.38 -20.75
N PRO A 282 6.36 -5.44 -21.63
CA PRO A 282 7.75 -5.13 -21.93
C PRO A 282 8.51 -4.73 -20.67
N ALA A 283 9.73 -5.24 -20.51
CA ALA A 283 10.55 -5.01 -19.32
C ALA A 283 11.98 -4.64 -19.70
N ILE A 284 12.65 -3.96 -18.78
CA ILE A 284 14.06 -3.59 -18.86
C ILE A 284 14.74 -4.26 -17.65
N PRO A 285 15.71 -5.15 -17.86
CA PRO A 285 16.31 -5.50 -19.16
C PRO A 285 15.42 -6.42 -20.04
N GLU A 286 15.61 -6.39 -21.38
CA GLU A 286 14.78 -7.11 -22.36
C GLU A 286 14.89 -8.63 -22.27
N ASP A 287 15.98 -9.14 -21.70
CA ASP A 287 16.28 -10.56 -21.54
C ASP A 287 15.61 -11.20 -20.32
N LEU A 288 14.86 -10.43 -19.52
CA LEU A 288 14.18 -10.95 -18.34
C LEU A 288 13.11 -12.00 -18.74
N PRO A 289 13.24 -13.26 -18.28
CA PRO A 289 12.30 -14.32 -18.64
C PRO A 289 10.87 -13.97 -18.19
N LEU A 290 9.89 -14.43 -18.97
CA LEU A 290 8.48 -14.37 -18.60
C LEU A 290 7.99 -15.80 -18.37
N TYR A 291 7.41 -16.04 -17.20
CA TYR A 291 6.84 -17.32 -16.81
C TYR A 291 5.32 -17.24 -16.85
N GLU A 292 4.68 -18.24 -17.45
CA GLU A 292 3.22 -18.36 -17.45
C GLU A 292 2.70 -18.48 -16.01
N ASN A 293 1.81 -17.58 -15.61
CA ASN A 293 1.13 -17.67 -14.31
C ASN A 293 0.16 -18.85 -14.35
N THR A 294 0.63 -20.04 -13.98
CA THR A 294 -0.20 -21.24 -13.75
C THR A 294 -1.09 -21.13 -12.50
N PHE A 295 -1.31 -19.92 -11.98
CA PHE A 295 -2.11 -19.64 -10.78
C PHE A 295 -3.47 -19.00 -11.09
N ALA A 296 -3.92 -19.03 -12.36
CA ALA A 296 -5.21 -18.45 -12.78
C ALA A 296 -6.40 -19.43 -12.67
N GLU A 297 -6.24 -20.60 -12.05
CA GLU A 297 -7.32 -21.53 -11.69
C GLU A 297 -7.45 -21.67 -10.17
#